data_AF-A0AAP8HUQ4-F1
#
_entry.id   AF-A0AAP8HUQ4-F1
#
_cell.length_a   1.000
_cell.length_b   1.000
_cell.length_c   1.000
_cell.angle_alpha   90.00
_cell.angle_beta   90.00
_cell.angle_gamma   90.00
#
_symmetry.space_group_name_H-M   'P 1'
#
loop_
_entity.id
_entity.type
_entity.pdbx_description
1 polymer ?
#
loop_
_entity_poly.entity_id
_entity_poly.type
_entity_poly.pdbx_seq_one_letter_code
_entity_poly.pdbx_strand_id
1 'polypeptide(L)'
;GIAAQAVARAKPDGYTLLLATMGQQSILPLISKNLPYNADKDFAPVALFSTVPNVLAVSRDAPAKTVAELVAYGKANPGKLNMASAGIGSVNHLTGELFMFRSGARFEHVPYRGAGPATSDLLSGQVQVLFANLPNVLAYVKSGQVRVLAVASDKRSESIPDIPTLA
;
A
#
# COMPACT_ATOMS: atom_id res chain seq x y z
N GLY A 1 -10.90 9.04 5.90
CA GLY A 1 -12.18 9.76 5.91
C GLY A 1 -12.37 10.54 7.20
N ILE A 2 -12.59 9.86 8.32
CA ILE A 2 -13.00 10.48 9.59
C ILE A 2 -12.03 11.56 10.09
N ALA A 3 -10.73 11.27 10.16
CA ALA A 3 -9.74 12.26 10.60
C ALA A 3 -9.71 13.50 9.70
N ALA A 4 -9.75 13.31 8.38
CA ALA A 4 -9.79 14.42 7.43
C ALA A 4 -11.07 15.27 7.59
N GLN A 5 -12.23 14.63 7.77
CA GLN A 5 -13.49 15.33 8.05
C GLN A 5 -13.43 16.14 9.36
N ALA A 6 -12.83 15.57 10.41
CA ALA A 6 -12.69 16.26 11.69
C ALA A 6 -11.81 17.52 11.55
N VAL A 7 -10.69 17.42 10.83
CA VAL A 7 -9.80 18.58 10.60
C VAL A 7 -10.44 19.61 9.67
N ALA A 8 -11.12 19.20 8.61
CA ALA A 8 -11.83 20.09 7.69
C ALA A 8 -12.90 20.96 8.39
N ARG A 9 -13.47 20.45 9.50
CA ARG A 9 -14.47 21.16 10.31
C ARG A 9 -13.89 21.91 11.51
N ALA A 10 -12.60 21.78 11.77
CA ALA A 10 -11.95 22.45 12.88
C ALA A 10 -11.83 23.96 12.62
N LYS A 11 -11.59 24.73 13.68
CA LYS A 11 -11.26 26.15 13.52
C LYS A 11 -9.93 26.27 12.75
N PRO A 12 -9.82 27.16 11.75
CA PRO A 12 -8.60 27.37 10.98
C PRO A 12 -7.61 28.25 11.76
N ASP A 13 -7.26 27.86 12.99
CA ASP A 13 -6.39 28.60 13.92
C ASP A 13 -4.97 28.04 14.02
N GLY A 14 -4.66 27.00 13.23
CA GLY A 14 -3.33 26.37 13.17
C GLY A 14 -3.05 25.33 14.25
N TYR A 15 -3.94 25.12 15.22
CA TYR A 15 -3.74 24.13 16.29
C TYR A 15 -4.21 22.72 15.93
N THR A 16 -4.94 22.57 14.82
CA THR A 16 -5.41 21.28 14.32
C THR A 16 -4.77 20.99 12.97
N LEU A 17 -3.92 19.96 12.92
CA LEU A 17 -3.22 19.54 11.71
C LEU A 17 -3.63 18.12 11.32
N LEU A 18 -3.71 17.88 10.01
CA LEU A 18 -3.91 16.55 9.44
C LEU A 18 -2.58 16.02 8.90
N LEU A 19 -2.13 14.87 9.41
CA LEU A 19 -1.14 14.07 8.69
C LEU A 19 -1.82 13.42 7.49
N ALA A 20 -1.85 14.14 6.37
CA ALA A 20 -2.54 13.74 5.17
C ALA A 20 -1.80 12.64 4.41
N THR A 21 -2.56 11.79 3.74
CA THR A 21 -2.05 10.75 2.85
C THR A 21 -2.58 10.93 1.43
N MET A 22 -1.87 10.42 0.41
CA MET A 22 -2.35 10.44 -0.97
C MET A 22 -3.70 9.72 -1.13
N GLY A 23 -3.95 8.69 -0.31
CA GLY A 23 -5.26 8.02 -0.25
C GLY A 23 -6.40 8.99 0.07
N GLN A 24 -6.21 9.84 1.08
CA GLN A 24 -7.22 10.80 1.51
C GLN A 24 -7.35 11.99 0.56
N GLN A 25 -6.23 12.51 0.06
CA GLN A 25 -6.22 13.76 -0.70
C GLN A 25 -6.43 13.60 -2.20
N SER A 26 -6.08 12.45 -2.78
CA SER A 26 -6.10 12.28 -4.25
C SER A 26 -6.94 11.09 -4.70
N ILE A 27 -7.00 10.01 -3.93
CA ILE A 27 -7.70 8.79 -4.35
C ILE A 27 -9.18 8.81 -3.95
N LEU A 28 -9.48 9.01 -2.66
CA LEU A 28 -10.86 8.99 -2.15
C LEU A 28 -11.80 9.98 -2.86
N PRO A 29 -11.38 11.20 -3.25
CA PRO A 29 -12.22 12.10 -4.04
C PRO A 29 -12.65 11.53 -5.40
N LEU A 30 -11.87 10.62 -5.98
CA LEU A 30 -12.15 10.03 -7.29
C LEU A 30 -13.05 8.79 -7.22
N ILE A 31 -13.05 8.09 -6.09
CA ILE A 31 -13.74 6.80 -5.95
C ILE A 31 -14.92 6.82 -4.98
N SER A 32 -15.06 7.89 -4.17
CA SER A 32 -16.13 8.02 -3.18
C SER A 32 -17.15 9.06 -3.62
N LYS A 33 -18.39 8.63 -3.87
CA LYS A 33 -19.49 9.53 -4.24
C LYS A 33 -19.85 10.52 -3.13
N ASN A 34 -19.73 10.09 -1.87
CA ASN A 34 -20.19 10.85 -0.69
C ASN A 34 -19.02 11.11 0.27
N LEU A 35 -17.98 11.78 -0.22
CA LEU A 35 -16.85 12.16 0.62
C LEU A 35 -17.25 13.35 1.52
N PRO A 36 -17.06 13.28 2.84
CA PRO A 36 -17.57 14.30 3.76
C PRO A 36 -16.66 15.53 3.90
N TYR A 37 -15.74 15.73 2.96
CA TYR A 37 -14.82 16.86 2.85
C TYR A 37 -14.42 17.05 1.38
N ASN A 38 -13.97 18.25 1.05
CA ASN A 38 -13.35 18.59 -0.23
C ASN A 38 -11.83 18.66 -0.06
N ALA A 39 -11.09 17.73 -0.66
CA ALA A 39 -9.63 17.64 -0.54
C ALA A 39 -8.88 18.90 -1.02
N ASP A 40 -9.45 19.61 -2.02
CA ASP A 40 -8.84 20.79 -2.64
C ASP A 40 -9.19 22.09 -1.90
N LYS A 41 -10.41 22.19 -1.36
CA LYS A 41 -10.93 23.43 -0.76
C LYS A 41 -10.83 23.49 0.76
N ASP A 42 -10.87 22.34 1.45
CA ASP A 42 -10.99 22.31 2.91
C ASP A 42 -9.62 22.21 3.61
N PHE A 43 -8.52 22.09 2.86
CA PHE A 43 -7.17 21.95 3.43
C PHE A 43 -6.17 22.90 2.77
N ALA A 44 -5.32 23.51 3.59
CA ALA A 44 -4.13 24.23 3.13
C ALA A 44 -2.88 23.35 3.31
N PRO A 45 -2.06 23.14 2.26
CA PRO A 45 -0.82 22.39 2.38
C PRO A 45 0.20 23.15 3.23
N VAL A 46 0.82 22.47 4.20
CA VAL A 46 1.87 23.05 5.06
C VAL A 46 3.25 22.65 4.55
N ALA A 47 3.52 21.34 4.50
CA ALA A 47 4.79 20.79 4.03
C ALA A 47 4.64 19.32 3.62
N LEU A 48 5.50 18.87 2.70
CA LEU A 48 5.70 17.45 2.43
C LEU A 48 6.54 16.85 3.56
N PHE A 49 5.93 15.98 4.38
CA PHE A 49 6.62 15.36 5.50
C PHE A 49 7.65 14.30 5.05
N SER A 50 7.26 13.40 4.15
CA SER A 50 8.14 12.32 3.67
C SER A 50 7.60 11.65 2.41
N THR A 51 8.51 11.12 1.59
CA THR A 51 8.23 10.18 0.50
C THR A 51 8.80 8.82 0.84
N VAL A 52 7.99 7.76 0.69
CA VAL A 52 8.39 6.41 1.09
C VAL A 52 8.15 5.45 -0.06
N PRO A 53 9.16 4.67 -0.51
CA PRO A 53 8.97 3.73 -1.59
C PRO A 53 8.03 2.61 -1.15
N ASN A 54 7.11 2.23 -2.04
CA ASN A 54 6.34 1.01 -1.89
C ASN A 54 7.15 -0.18 -2.39
N VAL A 55 6.93 -1.34 -1.78
CA VAL A 55 7.54 -2.60 -2.18
C VAL A 55 6.46 -3.67 -2.33
N LEU A 56 6.64 -4.55 -3.30
CA LEU A 56 5.86 -5.77 -3.44
C LEU A 56 6.45 -6.81 -2.49
N ALA A 57 5.78 -7.02 -1.37
CA ALA A 57 6.14 -8.01 -0.36
C ALA A 57 5.23 -9.23 -0.45
N VAL A 58 5.81 -10.39 -0.17
CA VAL A 58 5.08 -11.66 -0.04
C VAL A 58 5.42 -12.33 1.29
N SER A 59 4.47 -13.10 1.82
CA SER A 59 4.71 -13.91 3.01
C SER A 59 5.84 -14.93 2.74
N ARG A 60 6.54 -15.36 3.80
CA ARG A 60 7.71 -16.25 3.67
C ARG A 60 7.41 -17.51 2.86
N ASP A 61 6.23 -18.08 3.10
CA ASP A 61 5.78 -19.37 2.56
C ASP A 61 4.93 -19.20 1.29
N ALA A 62 4.86 -17.99 0.73
CA ALA A 62 4.21 -17.74 -0.55
C ALA A 62 4.86 -18.57 -1.68
N PRO A 63 4.06 -19.04 -2.67
CA PRO A 63 4.54 -19.94 -3.72
C PRO A 63 5.51 -19.28 -4.71
N ALA A 64 5.67 -17.95 -4.65
CA ALA A 64 6.52 -17.18 -5.54
C ALA A 64 7.70 -16.53 -4.80
N LYS A 65 8.88 -16.62 -5.41
CA LYS A 65 10.13 -16.00 -4.97
C LYS A 65 10.58 -14.85 -5.87
N THR A 66 9.94 -14.70 -7.02
CA THR A 66 10.19 -13.61 -7.98
C THR A 66 8.88 -12.99 -8.46
N VAL A 67 8.92 -11.78 -9.03
CA VAL A 67 7.74 -11.14 -9.62
C VAL A 67 7.18 -11.99 -10.77
N ALA A 68 8.04 -12.58 -11.59
CA ALA A 68 7.63 -13.43 -12.72
C ALA A 68 6.87 -14.67 -12.22
N GLU A 69 7.38 -15.34 -11.18
CA GLU A 69 6.69 -16.47 -10.55
C GLU A 69 5.35 -16.05 -9.93
N LEU A 70 5.29 -14.87 -9.30
CA LEU A 70 4.05 -14.37 -8.69
C LEU A 70 2.98 -14.12 -9.76
N VAL A 71 3.37 -13.49 -10.88
CA VAL A 71 2.48 -13.24 -12.01
C VAL A 71 2.02 -14.55 -12.64
N ALA A 72 2.94 -15.50 -12.87
CA ALA A 72 2.61 -16.80 -13.42
C ALA A 72 1.63 -17.57 -12.52
N TYR A 73 1.91 -17.61 -11.21
CA TYR A 73 1.03 -18.26 -10.24
C TYR A 73 -0.35 -17.60 -10.19
N GLY A 74 -0.40 -16.26 -10.13
CA GLY A 74 -1.66 -15.51 -10.09
C GLY A 74 -2.49 -15.58 -11.37
N LYS A 75 -1.88 -15.91 -12.51
CA LYS A 75 -2.58 -16.22 -13.77
C LYS A 75 -3.12 -17.65 -13.79
N ALA A 76 -2.31 -18.61 -13.35
CA ALA A 76 -2.68 -20.02 -13.33
C ALA A 76 -3.73 -20.34 -12.24
N ASN A 77 -3.73 -19.56 -11.15
CA ASN A 77 -4.55 -19.80 -9.96
C ASN A 77 -5.33 -18.54 -9.55
N PRO A 78 -6.25 -18.05 -10.39
CA PRO A 78 -6.96 -16.80 -10.12
C PRO A 78 -7.73 -16.86 -8.79
N GLY A 79 -7.55 -15.84 -7.94
CA GLY A 79 -8.22 -15.73 -6.63
C GLY A 79 -7.64 -16.63 -5.53
N LYS A 80 -6.53 -17.34 -5.77
CA LYS A 80 -5.86 -18.17 -4.74
C LYS A 80 -4.86 -17.41 -3.88
N LEU A 81 -4.46 -16.20 -4.29
CA LEU A 81 -3.60 -15.34 -3.49
C LEU A 81 -4.44 -14.21 -2.92
N ASN A 82 -4.37 -14.02 -1.61
CA ASN A 82 -4.96 -12.88 -0.92
C ASN A 82 -3.94 -11.73 -0.88
N MET A 83 -4.37 -10.57 -1.35
CA MET A 83 -3.62 -9.33 -1.34
C MET A 83 -4.19 -8.38 -0.28
N ALA A 84 -3.41 -8.10 0.76
CA ALA A 84 -3.79 -7.13 1.77
C ALA A 84 -3.55 -5.68 1.32
N SER A 85 -4.29 -4.76 1.94
CA SER A 85 -4.03 -3.32 1.85
C SER A 85 -4.31 -2.62 3.18
N ALA A 86 -3.90 -1.36 3.30
CA ALA A 86 -4.25 -0.54 4.45
C ALA A 86 -5.72 -0.07 4.46
N GLY A 87 -6.51 -0.47 3.46
CA GLY A 87 -7.93 -0.19 3.33
C GLY A 87 -8.34 0.22 1.92
N ILE A 88 -9.64 0.29 1.66
CA ILE A 88 -10.20 0.74 0.38
C ILE A 88 -9.75 2.20 0.11
N GLY A 89 -9.32 2.49 -1.12
CA GLY A 89 -8.78 3.81 -1.49
C GLY A 89 -7.39 4.16 -0.96
N SER A 90 -6.68 3.21 -0.32
CA SER A 90 -5.28 3.40 0.05
C SER A 90 -4.35 3.30 -1.17
N VAL A 91 -3.15 3.86 -1.07
CA VAL A 91 -2.15 3.82 -2.14
C VAL A 91 -1.78 2.38 -2.47
N ASN A 92 -1.61 1.53 -1.46
CA ASN A 92 -1.24 0.13 -1.66
C ASN A 92 -2.36 -0.71 -2.25
N HIS A 93 -3.63 -0.39 -1.95
CA HIS A 93 -4.76 -0.97 -2.68
C HIS A 93 -4.67 -0.64 -4.18
N LEU A 94 -4.58 0.64 -4.55
CA LEU A 94 -4.51 1.00 -5.98
C LEU A 94 -3.25 0.49 -6.68
N THR A 95 -2.11 0.43 -5.98
CA THR A 95 -0.88 -0.13 -6.54
C THR A 95 -1.08 -1.61 -6.87
N GLY A 96 -1.75 -2.35 -5.98
CA GLY A 96 -2.12 -3.74 -6.20
C GLY A 96 -3.06 -3.94 -7.38
N GLU A 97 -4.12 -3.15 -7.46
CA GLU A 97 -5.05 -3.18 -8.60
C GLU A 97 -4.34 -2.86 -9.92
N LEU A 98 -3.47 -1.84 -9.93
CA LEU A 98 -2.68 -1.48 -11.12
C LEU A 98 -1.73 -2.61 -11.52
N PHE A 99 -1.10 -3.28 -10.55
CA PHE A 99 -0.25 -4.44 -10.80
C PHE A 99 -1.04 -5.58 -11.43
N MET A 100 -2.21 -5.94 -10.89
CA MET A 100 -3.08 -6.98 -11.45
C MET A 100 -3.57 -6.62 -12.86
N PHE A 101 -3.93 -5.36 -13.07
CA PHE A 101 -4.35 -4.84 -14.37
C PHE A 101 -3.24 -4.96 -15.42
N ARG A 102 -2.02 -4.50 -15.11
CA ARG A 102 -0.89 -4.52 -16.06
C ARG A 102 -0.32 -5.90 -16.30
N SER A 103 -0.21 -6.72 -15.25
CA SER A 103 0.39 -8.05 -15.34
C SER A 103 -0.59 -9.11 -15.87
N GLY A 104 -1.90 -8.90 -15.67
CA GLY A 104 -2.94 -9.90 -15.93
C GLY A 104 -3.09 -10.94 -14.82
N ALA A 105 -2.37 -10.83 -13.70
CA ALA A 105 -2.57 -11.68 -12.53
C ALA A 105 -3.90 -11.35 -11.82
N ARG A 106 -4.42 -12.30 -11.02
CA ARG A 106 -5.65 -12.15 -10.25
C ARG A 106 -5.44 -12.57 -8.79
N PHE A 107 -5.53 -11.60 -7.90
CA PHE A 107 -5.48 -11.77 -6.44
C PHE A 107 -6.81 -11.33 -5.84
N GLU A 108 -7.17 -11.89 -4.69
CA GLU A 108 -8.34 -11.46 -3.92
C GLU A 108 -7.94 -10.32 -2.99
N HIS A 109 -8.62 -9.17 -3.06
CA HIS A 109 -8.29 -8.01 -2.22
C HIS A 109 -8.90 -8.14 -0.83
N VAL A 110 -8.06 -8.09 0.21
CA VAL A 110 -8.47 -8.10 1.61
C VAL A 110 -8.17 -6.74 2.25
N PRO A 111 -9.18 -5.87 2.46
CA PRO A 111 -8.95 -4.55 3.05
C PRO A 111 -8.84 -4.61 4.57
N TYR A 112 -7.77 -4.03 5.13
CA TYR A 112 -7.60 -3.87 6.58
C TYR A 112 -7.87 -2.42 7.02
N ARG A 113 -7.93 -2.21 8.33
CA ARG A 113 -8.04 -0.88 8.97
C ARG A 113 -6.64 -0.30 9.26
N GLY A 114 -5.80 -0.20 8.23
CA GLY A 114 -4.44 0.32 8.33
C GLY A 114 -3.34 -0.71 8.07
N ALA A 115 -2.10 -0.23 7.99
CA ALA A 115 -0.94 -1.03 7.59
C ALA A 115 -0.48 -2.05 8.65
N GLY A 116 -0.70 -1.76 9.94
CA GLY A 116 -0.30 -2.66 11.04
C GLY A 116 -0.96 -4.03 10.94
N PRO A 117 -2.30 -4.13 11.01
CA PRO A 117 -3.02 -5.39 10.85
C PRO A 117 -2.71 -6.13 9.55
N ALA A 118 -2.60 -5.40 8.43
CA ALA A 118 -2.21 -5.99 7.13
C ALA A 118 -0.81 -6.63 7.16
N THR A 119 0.14 -6.00 7.86
CA THR A 119 1.51 -6.52 8.00
C THR A 119 1.54 -7.74 8.92
N SER A 120 0.77 -7.74 10.01
CA SER A 120 0.64 -8.90 10.90
C SER A 120 0.13 -10.15 10.16
N ASP A 121 -0.87 -9.99 9.29
CA ASP A 121 -1.42 -11.12 8.53
C ASP A 121 -0.49 -11.58 7.40
N LEU A 122 0.33 -10.68 6.86
CA LEU A 122 1.41 -11.06 5.94
C LEU A 122 2.46 -11.91 6.65
N LEU A 123 2.85 -11.53 7.86
CA LEU A 123 3.85 -12.23 8.67
C LEU A 123 3.37 -13.62 9.09
N SER A 124 2.09 -13.78 9.38
CA SER A 124 1.48 -15.07 9.73
C SER A 124 1.14 -15.94 8.51
N GLY A 125 1.19 -15.36 7.30
CA GLY A 125 0.88 -16.06 6.05
C GLY A 125 -0.62 -16.15 5.71
N GLN A 126 -1.49 -15.53 6.52
CA GLN A 126 -2.93 -15.44 6.25
C GLN A 126 -3.23 -14.73 4.92
N VAL A 127 -2.42 -13.71 4.60
CA VAL A 127 -2.36 -13.09 3.27
C VAL A 127 -0.99 -13.32 2.65
N GLN A 128 -0.96 -13.45 1.32
CA GLN A 128 0.27 -13.83 0.61
C GLN A 128 0.95 -12.63 -0.03
N VAL A 129 0.23 -11.55 -0.30
CA VAL A 129 0.75 -10.37 -1.01
C VAL A 129 0.40 -9.11 -0.26
N LEU A 130 1.36 -8.18 -0.16
CA LEU A 130 1.13 -6.83 0.35
C LEU A 130 2.03 -5.86 -0.40
N PHE A 131 1.43 -4.79 -0.93
CA PHE A 131 2.18 -3.60 -1.28
C PHE A 131 2.38 -2.78 0.00
N ALA A 132 3.62 -2.72 0.49
CA ALA A 132 3.95 -2.11 1.77
C ALA A 132 4.89 -0.92 1.58
N ASN A 133 4.84 0.05 2.48
CA ASN A 133 5.90 1.02 2.62
C ASN A 133 7.16 0.32 3.15
N LEU A 134 8.31 0.48 2.49
CA LEU A 134 9.54 -0.23 2.85
C LEU A 134 9.91 -0.16 4.35
N PRO A 135 9.85 1.00 5.04
CA PRO A 135 10.19 1.08 6.46
C PRO A 135 9.34 0.16 7.34
N ASN A 136 8.08 -0.10 6.98
CA ASN A 136 7.18 -0.97 7.75
C ASN A 136 7.60 -2.43 7.70
N VAL A 137 8.29 -2.85 6.63
CA VAL A 137 8.65 -4.24 6.41
C VAL A 137 10.15 -4.51 6.47
N LEU A 138 10.99 -3.48 6.50
CA LEU A 138 12.44 -3.60 6.40
C LEU A 138 13.05 -4.53 7.46
N ALA A 139 12.59 -4.45 8.71
CA ALA A 139 13.08 -5.31 9.79
C ALA A 139 12.71 -6.79 9.55
N TYR A 140 11.50 -7.05 9.06
CA TYR A 140 11.01 -8.40 8.75
C TYR A 140 11.66 -9.00 7.52
N VAL A 141 12.04 -8.17 6.55
CA VAL A 141 12.84 -8.57 5.39
C VAL A 141 14.24 -8.99 5.84
N LYS A 142 14.89 -8.19 6.69
CA LYS A 142 16.22 -8.51 7.24
C LYS A 142 16.23 -9.78 8.09
N SER A 143 15.14 -10.09 8.78
CA SER A 143 15.00 -11.33 9.56
C SER A 143 14.45 -12.52 8.77
N GLY A 144 14.15 -12.36 7.47
CA GLY A 144 13.64 -13.43 6.61
C GLY A 144 12.18 -13.85 6.86
N GLN A 145 11.43 -13.07 7.64
CA GLN A 145 10.01 -13.33 7.92
C GLN A 145 9.10 -12.92 6.76
N VAL A 146 9.56 -11.98 5.92
CA VAL A 146 8.88 -11.52 4.70
C VAL A 146 9.89 -11.48 3.57
N ARG A 147 9.44 -11.79 2.36
CA ARG A 147 10.25 -11.62 1.14
C ARG A 147 9.75 -10.41 0.37
N VAL A 148 10.63 -9.48 0.04
CA VAL A 148 10.33 -8.42 -0.92
C VAL A 148 10.78 -8.89 -2.31
N LEU A 149 9.88 -8.81 -3.28
CA LEU A 149 10.12 -9.23 -4.66
C LEU A 149 10.61 -8.08 -5.55
N ALA A 150 10.09 -6.88 -5.32
CA ALA A 150 10.47 -5.70 -6.09
C ALA A 150 10.11 -4.39 -5.36
N VAL A 151 10.79 -3.31 -5.73
CA VAL A 151 10.47 -1.94 -5.32
C VAL A 151 9.59 -1.28 -6.39
N ALA A 152 8.50 -0.64 -5.96
CA ALA A 152 7.60 0.13 -6.82
C ALA A 152 8.08 1.59 -6.98
N SER A 153 9.33 1.77 -7.37
CA SER A 153 9.96 3.06 -7.70
C SER A 153 10.92 2.90 -8.89
N ASP A 154 11.28 4.01 -9.53
CA ASP A 154 12.16 4.03 -10.72
C ASP A 154 13.60 3.59 -10.42
N LYS A 155 14.01 3.68 -9.14
CA LYS A 155 15.34 3.27 -8.67
C LYS A 155 15.19 2.27 -7.53
N ARG A 156 16.20 1.42 -7.37
CA ARG A 156 16.32 0.55 -6.19
C ARG A 156 16.50 1.37 -4.92
N SER A 157 16.11 0.80 -3.79
CA SER A 157 16.35 1.41 -2.48
C SER A 157 17.74 1.04 -1.97
N GLU A 158 18.49 2.03 -1.47
CA GLU A 158 19.81 1.82 -0.85
C GLU A 158 19.75 0.86 0.35
N SER A 159 18.60 0.75 1.02
CA SER A 159 18.42 -0.16 2.16
C SER A 159 18.25 -1.63 1.75
N ILE A 160 17.97 -1.90 0.47
CA ILE A 160 17.75 -3.24 -0.12
C ILE A 160 18.26 -3.25 -1.58
N PRO A 161 19.57 -3.01 -1.82
CA PRO A 161 20.11 -2.72 -3.15
C PRO A 161 20.03 -3.90 -4.12
N ASP A 162 19.90 -5.12 -3.62
CA ASP A 162 19.83 -6.34 -4.42
C ASP A 162 18.43 -6.60 -5.00
N ILE A 163 17.41 -5.90 -4.49
CA ILE A 163 16.02 -6.09 -4.89
C ILE A 163 15.71 -5.23 -6.13
N PRO A 164 15.17 -5.82 -7.21
CA PRO A 164 14.89 -5.09 -8.45
C PRO A 164 13.72 -4.11 -8.33
N THR A 165 13.53 -3.29 -9.36
CA THR A 165 12.38 -2.40 -9.52
C THR A 165 11.24 -3.11 -10.26
N LEU A 166 10.01 -2.59 -10.14
CA LEU A 166 8.89 -2.93 -11.03
C LEU A 166 8.87 -2.11 -12.34
N ALA A 167 9.69 -1.05 -12.39
CA ALA A 167 9.96 -0.25 -13.58
C ALA A 167 10.89 -0.99 -14.54
#